data_AF-A0A2N2N496-F1
#
_entry.id   AF-A0A2N2N496-F1
#
_cell.length_a   1.000
_cell.length_b   1.000
_cell.length_c   1.000
_cell.angle_alpha   90.00
_cell.angle_beta   90.00
_cell.angle_gamma   90.00
#
_symmetry.space_group_name_H-M   'P 1'
#
loop_
_entity.id
_entity.type
_entity.pdbx_description
1 polymer ?
#
loop_
_entity_poly.entity_id
_entity_poly.type
_entity_poly.pdbx_seq_one_letter_code
_entity_poly.pdbx_strand_id
1 'polypeptide(L)'
;PDFGLYILRSKDFYLAIRCGSIGQNGNGGHAHNDQLSLELVINGLNIITDPGTYLYTPIIKKRNEFRSVKAHFSPSLADLEPGNLSLNAFKLSDPKAEVIYFGSDGFIGKHYGYGFAVYRQITFSPSEIVINDFSDGFKLSFDAYQQPQFSPGYGIIYREKMNSYERWVLNNQKGSS
;
A
#
# COMPACT_ATOMS: atom_id res chain seq x y z
N PRO A 1 10.98 -7.42 14.56
CA PRO A 1 10.39 -6.98 13.26
C PRO A 1 8.99 -7.57 13.03
N ASP A 2 8.27 -7.89 14.11
CA ASP A 2 7.19 -8.89 14.05
C ASP A 2 5.83 -8.33 13.62
N PHE A 3 5.71 -6.99 13.57
CA PHE A 3 4.49 -6.30 13.13
C PHE A 3 4.40 -6.13 11.61
N GLY A 4 5.48 -6.43 10.87
CA GLY A 4 5.52 -6.31 9.41
C GLY A 4 5.34 -4.87 8.92
N LEU A 5 6.01 -3.92 9.58
CA LEU A 5 6.07 -2.51 9.20
C LEU A 5 7.52 -2.13 8.92
N TYR A 6 7.77 -1.60 7.73
CA TYR A 6 9.09 -1.23 7.22
C TYR A 6 9.13 0.27 7.04
N ILE A 7 10.09 0.93 7.70
CA ILE A 7 10.14 2.40 7.78
C ILE A 7 11.47 2.90 7.23
N LEU A 8 11.42 3.82 6.28
CA LEU A 8 12.54 4.68 5.89
C LEU A 8 12.21 6.10 6.31
N ARG A 9 13.12 6.72 7.06
CA ARG A 9 12.90 8.06 7.61
C ARG A 9 14.18 8.89 7.58
N SER A 10 14.03 10.14 7.14
CA SER A 10 15.00 11.21 7.30
C SER A 10 14.30 12.47 7.81
N LYS A 11 15.00 13.61 7.82
CA LYS A 11 14.41 14.91 8.23
C LYS A 11 13.21 15.29 7.35
N ASP A 12 13.34 15.09 6.04
CA ASP A 12 12.42 15.58 5.02
C ASP A 12 11.74 14.43 4.24
N PHE A 13 11.87 13.20 4.73
CA PHE A 13 11.32 12.01 4.07
C PHE A 13 10.80 11.03 5.12
N TYR A 14 9.61 10.50 4.90
CA TYR A 14 9.07 9.37 5.66
C TYR A 14 8.32 8.45 4.71
N LEU A 15 8.67 7.17 4.75
CA LEU A 15 7.97 6.11 4.06
C LEU A 15 7.72 4.97 5.05
N ALA A 16 6.47 4.60 5.21
CA ALA A 16 6.07 3.39 5.92
C ALA A 16 5.44 2.42 4.93
N ILE A 17 5.80 1.14 5.01
CA ILE A 17 5.29 0.08 4.15
C ILE A 17 4.80 -1.07 5.03
N ARG A 18 3.56 -1.50 4.83
CA ARG A 18 3.03 -2.70 5.46
C ARG A 18 3.45 -3.92 4.66
N CYS A 19 4.20 -4.83 5.25
CA CYS A 19 4.48 -6.14 4.66
C CYS A 19 4.83 -7.14 5.76
N GLY A 20 3.97 -8.11 6.03
CA GLY A 20 4.29 -9.19 6.96
C GLY A 20 3.06 -9.74 7.65
N SER A 21 3.25 -10.75 8.50
CA SER A 21 2.13 -11.54 9.05
C SER A 21 1.01 -10.68 9.63
N ILE A 22 -0.24 -11.12 9.43
CA ILE A 22 -1.37 -10.62 10.19
C ILE A 22 -1.25 -11.29 11.57
N GLY A 23 -0.80 -10.52 12.57
CA GLY A 23 -0.51 -11.03 13.93
C GLY A 23 -1.59 -11.96 14.50
N GLN A 24 -1.16 -12.87 15.39
CA GLN A 24 -1.99 -13.90 16.04
C GLN A 24 -2.64 -14.95 15.09
N ASN A 25 -1.94 -15.42 14.05
CA ASN A 25 -2.47 -16.46 13.14
C ASN A 25 -3.86 -16.11 12.54
N GLY A 26 -4.07 -14.85 12.17
CA GLY A 26 -5.35 -14.36 11.63
C GLY A 26 -6.39 -13.93 12.68
N ASN A 27 -6.11 -14.08 13.99
CA ASN A 27 -6.92 -13.53 15.08
C ASN A 27 -6.54 -12.07 15.38
N GLY A 28 -6.56 -11.22 14.35
CA GLY A 28 -6.37 -9.79 14.50
C GLY A 28 -7.72 -9.08 14.47
N GLY A 29 -8.25 -8.68 15.64
CA GLY A 29 -9.39 -7.75 15.69
C GLY A 29 -9.11 -6.41 14.99
N HIS A 30 -7.83 -6.13 14.69
CA HIS A 30 -7.28 -4.99 13.99
C HIS A 30 -6.68 -5.34 12.62
N ALA A 31 -6.97 -6.52 12.07
CA ALA A 31 -6.45 -6.93 10.77
C ALA A 31 -7.23 -6.29 9.61
N HIS A 32 -6.47 -5.76 8.65
CA HIS A 32 -6.95 -5.15 7.42
C HIS A 32 -6.35 -5.88 6.20
N ASN A 33 -6.93 -5.66 5.03
CA ASN A 33 -6.37 -6.07 3.74
C ASN A 33 -5.39 -5.00 3.24
N ASP A 34 -4.40 -4.66 4.06
CA ASP A 34 -3.49 -3.53 3.92
C ASP A 34 -2.06 -3.96 3.51
N GLN A 35 -1.87 -5.21 3.09
CA GLN A 35 -0.53 -5.66 2.71
C GLN A 35 -0.02 -4.88 1.51
N LEU A 36 1.28 -4.59 1.55
CA LEU A 36 1.99 -3.73 0.61
C LEU A 36 1.48 -2.29 0.58
N SER A 37 0.60 -1.88 1.49
CA SER A 37 0.18 -0.48 1.63
C SER A 37 1.35 0.42 2.00
N LEU A 38 1.22 1.71 1.69
CA LEU A 38 2.25 2.68 2.05
C LEU A 38 1.68 4.02 2.49
N GLU A 39 2.41 4.66 3.38
CA GLU A 39 2.29 6.08 3.72
C GLU A 39 3.57 6.79 3.33
N LEU A 40 3.46 7.94 2.66
CA LEU A 40 4.59 8.69 2.14
C LEU A 40 4.46 10.18 2.48
N VAL A 41 5.46 10.72 3.16
CA VAL A 41 5.61 12.14 3.46
C VAL A 41 6.93 12.64 2.88
N ILE A 42 6.88 13.74 2.14
CA ILE A 42 8.04 14.38 1.53
C ILE A 42 8.01 15.86 1.89
N ASN A 43 9.10 16.38 2.47
CA ASN A 43 9.24 17.78 2.90
C ASN A 43 8.06 18.27 3.77
N GLY A 44 7.57 17.41 4.67
CA GLY A 44 6.44 17.70 5.55
C GLY A 44 5.06 17.62 4.90
N LEU A 45 4.96 17.27 3.61
CA LEU A 45 3.70 17.10 2.89
C LEU A 45 3.33 15.62 2.77
N ASN A 46 2.10 15.28 3.16
CA ASN A 46 1.55 13.93 3.00
C ASN A 46 1.21 13.68 1.52
N ILE A 47 2.05 12.91 0.82
CA ILE A 47 1.89 12.60 -0.61
C ILE A 47 0.95 11.41 -0.80
N ILE A 48 1.11 10.38 0.05
CA ILE A 48 0.24 9.21 0.10
C ILE A 48 -0.14 9.02 1.56
N THR A 49 -1.44 9.16 1.83
CA THR A 49 -2.02 8.91 3.15
C THR A 49 -2.83 7.64 3.07
N ASP A 50 -2.44 6.63 3.85
CA ASP A 50 -3.31 5.51 4.11
C ASP A 50 -4.31 5.97 5.19
N PRO A 51 -5.63 5.98 4.92
CA PRO A 51 -6.63 6.35 5.92
C PRO A 51 -6.73 5.36 7.09
N GLY A 52 -5.91 4.32 7.11
CA GLY A 52 -5.93 3.17 8.01
C GLY A 52 -6.20 3.47 9.48
N THR A 53 -7.19 2.73 10.01
CA THR A 53 -7.53 2.47 11.43
C THR A 53 -8.25 3.54 12.25
N TYR A 54 -8.54 4.75 11.73
CA TYR A 54 -8.97 5.84 12.61
C TYR A 54 -10.38 5.71 13.23
N LEU A 55 -11.25 4.82 12.73
CA LEU A 55 -12.61 4.67 13.25
C LEU A 55 -12.98 3.21 13.55
N TYR A 56 -12.98 2.88 14.84
CA TYR A 56 -13.68 1.69 15.33
C TYR A 56 -15.18 1.97 15.29
N THR A 57 -15.85 1.47 14.26
CA THR A 57 -17.30 1.59 14.13
C THR A 57 -17.97 0.26 14.48
N PRO A 58 -19.05 0.28 15.30
CA PRO A 58 -19.84 -0.93 15.56
C PRO A 58 -20.63 -1.38 14.31
N ILE A 59 -20.68 -0.55 13.26
CA ILE A 59 -21.39 -0.86 12.02
C ILE A 59 -20.49 -1.74 11.15
N ILE A 60 -20.78 -3.05 11.13
CA ILE A 60 -20.01 -4.09 10.41
C ILE A 60 -19.68 -3.67 8.97
N LYS A 61 -20.65 -3.09 8.24
CA LYS A 61 -20.46 -2.63 6.86
C LYS A 61 -19.35 -1.58 6.75
N LYS A 62 -19.43 -0.51 7.54
CA LYS A 62 -18.41 0.55 7.57
C LYS A 62 -17.06 0.01 8.02
N ARG A 63 -17.06 -0.92 8.97
CA ARG A 63 -15.81 -1.56 9.42
C ARG A 63 -15.15 -2.37 8.30
N ASN A 64 -15.93 -3.06 7.48
CA ASN A 64 -15.42 -3.78 6.32
C ASN A 64 -14.95 -2.84 5.21
N GLU A 65 -15.57 -1.66 5.05
CA GLU A 65 -15.06 -0.61 4.16
C GLU A 65 -13.64 -0.18 4.57
N PHE A 66 -13.38 0.06 5.86
CA PHE A 66 -12.03 0.40 6.34
C PHE A 66 -11.02 -0.75 6.27
N ARG A 67 -11.48 -2.00 6.28
CA ARG A 67 -10.61 -3.19 6.19
C ARG A 67 -10.34 -3.64 4.76
N SER A 68 -11.14 -3.15 3.82
CA SER A 68 -11.03 -3.47 2.40
C SER A 68 -9.69 -2.98 1.87
N VAL A 69 -9.09 -3.74 0.95
CA VAL A 69 -7.91 -3.28 0.20
C VAL A 69 -8.15 -1.96 -0.51
N LYS A 70 -9.40 -1.65 -0.86
CA LYS A 70 -9.81 -0.40 -1.51
C LYS A 70 -9.69 0.82 -0.59
N ALA A 71 -9.57 0.64 0.72
CA ALA A 71 -9.28 1.73 1.65
C ALA A 71 -7.78 2.06 1.73
N HIS A 72 -6.91 1.21 1.20
CA HIS A 72 -5.47 1.30 1.38
C HIS A 72 -4.79 1.64 0.06
N PHE A 73 -3.64 2.30 0.11
CA PHE A 73 -2.79 2.45 -1.08
C PHE A 73 -2.05 1.13 -1.33
N SER A 74 -2.77 0.07 -1.67
CA SER A 74 -2.25 -1.29 -1.86
C SER A 74 -2.52 -1.79 -3.29
N PRO A 75 -1.73 -2.76 -3.78
CA PRO A 75 -2.08 -3.48 -5.01
C PRO A 75 -3.44 -4.17 -4.83
N SER A 76 -4.37 -3.98 -5.78
CA SER A 76 -5.70 -4.56 -5.71
C SER A 76 -6.13 -5.21 -7.02
N LEU A 77 -7.22 -5.98 -7.00
CA LEU A 77 -7.74 -6.69 -8.16
C LEU A 77 -9.26 -6.59 -8.23
N ALA A 78 -9.77 -5.80 -9.15
CA ALA A 78 -11.15 -5.39 -9.34
C ALA A 78 -11.92 -5.27 -8.00
N ASP A 79 -12.91 -6.14 -7.82
CA ASP A 79 -13.76 -6.22 -6.62
C ASP A 79 -13.32 -7.31 -5.64
N LEU A 80 -12.12 -7.87 -5.81
CA LEU A 80 -11.59 -8.93 -4.97
C LEU A 80 -10.81 -8.38 -3.78
N GLU A 81 -10.95 -9.07 -2.67
CA GLU A 81 -10.23 -8.84 -1.43
C GLU A 81 -9.13 -9.89 -1.26
N PRO A 82 -7.90 -9.51 -0.86
CA PRO A 82 -6.82 -10.47 -0.60
C PRO A 82 -7.07 -11.29 0.68
N GLY A 83 -7.94 -10.79 1.57
CA GLY A 83 -8.40 -11.52 2.75
C GLY A 83 -9.92 -11.54 2.84
N ASN A 84 -10.48 -12.68 3.24
CA ASN A 84 -11.94 -12.86 3.27
C ASN A 84 -12.59 -12.01 4.37
N LEU A 85 -13.20 -10.88 3.97
CA LEU A 85 -13.93 -9.95 4.85
C LEU A 85 -15.21 -10.55 5.47
N SER A 86 -15.73 -11.66 4.94
CA SER A 86 -17.00 -12.28 5.33
C SER A 86 -16.85 -13.33 6.44
N LEU A 87 -15.64 -13.71 6.84
CA LEU A 87 -15.42 -14.71 7.91
C LEU A 87 -15.99 -14.23 9.25
N ASN A 88 -15.49 -13.09 9.71
CA ASN A 88 -15.93 -12.36 10.89
C ASN A 88 -15.33 -10.95 10.76
N ALA A 89 -15.96 -9.95 11.38
CA ALA A 89 -15.35 -8.65 11.59
C ALA A 89 -13.92 -8.80 12.16
N PHE A 90 -13.68 -9.73 13.08
CA PHE A 90 -12.38 -9.81 13.78
C PHE A 90 -11.38 -10.80 13.19
N LYS A 91 -11.64 -11.33 11.99
CA LYS A 91 -10.79 -12.35 11.36
C LYS A 91 -10.55 -12.04 9.89
N LEU A 92 -9.31 -12.21 9.45
CA LEU A 92 -8.91 -12.26 8.04
C LEU A 92 -8.04 -13.49 7.82
N SER A 93 -8.06 -14.01 6.60
CA SER A 93 -7.06 -14.97 6.16
C SER A 93 -5.70 -14.29 6.05
N ASP A 94 -4.63 -14.99 6.44
CA ASP A 94 -3.27 -14.50 6.29
C ASP A 94 -2.88 -14.53 4.79
N PRO A 95 -2.60 -13.37 4.18
CA PRO A 95 -2.17 -13.30 2.79
C PRO A 95 -0.71 -13.75 2.59
N LYS A 96 0.01 -14.17 3.64
CA LYS A 96 1.40 -14.68 3.56
C LYS A 96 2.33 -13.66 2.90
N ALA A 97 2.36 -12.46 3.47
CA ALA A 97 3.21 -11.39 2.98
C ALA A 97 4.68 -11.60 3.36
N GLU A 98 5.58 -11.28 2.44
CA GLU A 98 7.03 -11.49 2.55
C GLU A 98 7.78 -10.31 1.93
N VAL A 99 8.82 -9.85 2.62
CA VAL A 99 9.77 -8.89 2.06
C VAL A 99 10.89 -9.64 1.35
N ILE A 100 11.07 -9.33 0.08
CA ILE A 100 12.15 -9.85 -0.78
C ILE A 100 13.38 -8.96 -0.65
N TYR A 101 13.18 -7.64 -0.59
CA TYR A 101 14.26 -6.66 -0.50
C TYR A 101 13.82 -5.42 0.28
N PHE A 102 14.73 -4.87 1.09
CA PHE A 102 14.56 -3.58 1.73
C PHE A 102 15.94 -2.95 2.00
N GLY A 103 16.18 -1.78 1.40
CA GLY A 103 17.47 -1.12 1.45
C GLY A 103 17.39 0.37 1.11
N SER A 104 18.55 1.00 0.89
CA SER A 104 18.65 2.44 0.63
C SER A 104 18.10 2.88 -0.73
N ASP A 105 18.02 1.96 -1.68
CA ASP A 105 17.58 2.16 -3.06
C ASP A 105 16.14 1.68 -3.31
N GLY A 106 15.50 1.01 -2.34
CA GLY A 106 14.15 0.53 -2.56
C GLY A 106 13.58 -0.48 -1.59
N PHE A 107 12.46 -1.04 -2.01
CA PHE A 107 11.72 -2.10 -1.37
C PHE A 107 11.13 -3.04 -2.41
N ILE A 108 11.12 -4.35 -2.14
CA ILE A 108 10.35 -5.33 -2.89
C ILE A 108 9.65 -6.23 -1.88
N GLY A 109 8.33 -6.33 -1.99
CA GLY A 109 7.51 -7.22 -1.18
C GLY A 109 6.48 -7.94 -2.03
N LYS A 110 5.99 -9.07 -1.53
CA LYS A 110 4.92 -9.84 -2.15
C LYS A 110 3.92 -10.37 -1.14
N HIS A 111 2.76 -10.78 -1.61
CA HIS A 111 1.80 -11.59 -0.86
C HIS A 111 1.00 -12.53 -1.78
N TYR A 112 0.28 -13.48 -1.19
CA TYR A 112 -0.53 -14.50 -1.86
C TYR A 112 -2.04 -14.40 -1.56
N GLY A 113 -2.53 -13.25 -1.07
CA GLY A 113 -3.94 -13.07 -0.70
C GLY A 113 -4.96 -13.41 -1.80
N TYR A 114 -4.59 -13.26 -3.07
CA TYR A 114 -5.45 -13.60 -4.22
C TYR A 114 -5.28 -15.04 -4.72
N GLY A 115 -4.52 -15.88 -4.01
CA GLY A 115 -4.17 -17.25 -4.44
C GLY A 115 -2.95 -17.35 -5.35
N PHE A 116 -2.39 -16.21 -5.78
CA PHE A 116 -1.15 -16.10 -6.55
C PHE A 116 -0.31 -14.94 -6.02
N ALA A 117 0.96 -14.88 -6.42
CA ALA A 117 1.89 -13.85 -5.97
C ALA A 117 1.55 -12.48 -6.58
N VAL A 118 1.33 -11.50 -5.71
CA VAL A 118 1.24 -10.08 -6.07
C VAL A 118 2.42 -9.37 -5.45
N TYR A 119 3.11 -8.57 -6.26
CA TYR A 119 4.34 -7.89 -5.92
C TYR A 119 4.14 -6.39 -5.94
N ARG A 120 4.84 -5.72 -5.03
CA ARG A 120 5.11 -4.28 -5.09
C ARG A 120 6.61 -4.06 -5.04
N GLN A 121 7.11 -3.32 -6.02
CA GLN A 121 8.47 -2.82 -6.08
C GLN A 121 8.45 -1.30 -5.94
N ILE A 122 9.26 -0.77 -5.05
CA ILE A 122 9.49 0.66 -4.87
C ILE A 122 10.97 0.92 -5.10
N THR A 123 11.29 1.82 -6.02
CA THR A 123 12.66 2.23 -6.32
C THR A 123 12.84 3.71 -6.00
N PHE A 124 13.93 4.04 -5.31
CA PHE A 124 14.29 5.41 -4.96
C PHE A 124 15.43 5.90 -5.86
N SER A 125 15.31 7.14 -6.32
CA SER A 125 16.41 7.90 -6.89
C SER A 125 16.44 9.31 -6.28
N PRO A 126 17.49 10.11 -6.53
CA PRO A 126 17.54 11.49 -6.03
C PRO A 126 16.37 12.36 -6.50
N SER A 127 15.75 12.04 -7.64
CA SER A 127 14.72 12.87 -8.28
C SER A 127 13.33 12.24 -8.33
N GLU A 128 13.23 10.92 -8.19
CA GLU A 128 11.97 10.19 -8.35
C GLU A 128 11.81 9.02 -7.37
N ILE A 129 10.55 8.71 -7.10
CA ILE A 129 10.14 7.45 -6.48
C ILE A 129 9.24 6.74 -7.48
N VAL A 130 9.60 5.50 -7.80
CA VAL A 130 8.83 4.67 -8.74
C VAL A 130 8.21 3.51 -7.98
N ILE A 131 6.89 3.36 -8.08
CA ILE A 131 6.14 2.26 -7.47
C ILE A 131 5.57 1.42 -8.61
N ASN A 132 5.92 0.14 -8.64
CA ASN A 132 5.43 -0.83 -9.62
C ASN A 132 4.71 -1.98 -8.92
N ASP A 133 3.49 -2.25 -9.36
CA ASP A 133 2.69 -3.38 -8.90
C ASP A 133 2.52 -4.39 -10.03
N PHE A 134 2.78 -5.66 -9.76
CA PHE A 134 2.69 -6.70 -10.78
C PHE A 134 2.31 -8.05 -10.17
N SER A 135 1.84 -8.96 -11.04
CA SER A 135 1.53 -10.33 -10.65
C SER A 135 1.79 -11.29 -11.81
N ASP A 136 1.91 -12.57 -11.49
CA ASP A 136 2.15 -13.61 -12.49
C ASP A 136 0.87 -13.90 -13.28
N GLY A 137 0.67 -13.18 -14.39
CA GLY A 137 -0.38 -13.47 -15.37
C GLY A 137 -1.76 -12.90 -15.08
N PHE A 138 -1.94 -12.13 -14.01
CA PHE A 138 -3.19 -11.44 -13.69
C PHE A 138 -3.05 -9.92 -13.78
N LYS A 139 -4.07 -9.27 -14.35
CA LYS A 139 -4.10 -7.82 -14.46
C LYS A 139 -4.59 -7.22 -13.15
N LEU A 140 -3.70 -6.55 -12.41
CA LEU A 140 -4.08 -5.77 -11.25
C LEU A 140 -4.95 -4.57 -11.66
N SER A 141 -5.82 -4.14 -10.77
CA SER A 141 -6.60 -2.92 -10.92
C SER A 141 -6.26 -1.96 -9.81
N PHE A 142 -6.52 -0.68 -10.03
CA PHE A 142 -6.48 0.27 -8.95
C PHE A 142 -7.61 1.27 -9.12
N ASP A 143 -8.64 1.13 -8.29
CA ASP A 143 -9.89 1.90 -8.40
C ASP A 143 -10.06 2.94 -7.28
N ALA A 144 -9.12 3.11 -6.36
CA ALA A 144 -9.38 3.89 -5.15
C ALA A 144 -8.19 4.65 -4.53
N TYR A 145 -7.42 5.40 -5.32
CA TYR A 145 -6.74 6.58 -4.75
C TYR A 145 -7.28 7.85 -5.37
N GLN A 146 -8.14 8.52 -4.61
CA GLN A 146 -8.44 9.92 -4.81
C GLN A 146 -7.52 10.69 -3.86
N GLN A 147 -6.51 11.36 -4.44
CA GLN A 147 -5.64 12.30 -3.73
C GLN A 147 -6.49 13.27 -2.87
N PRO A 148 -6.10 13.59 -1.62
CA PRO A 148 -6.54 14.83 -1.01
C PRO A 148 -6.07 15.98 -1.91
N GLN A 149 -6.99 16.87 -2.29
CA GLN A 149 -6.71 17.98 -3.20
C GLN A 149 -5.84 19.05 -2.51
N PHE A 150 -4.52 18.84 -2.41
CA PHE A 150 -3.57 19.89 -2.01
C PHE A 150 -2.24 19.73 -2.75
N SER A 151 -1.93 20.72 -3.59
CA SER A 151 -0.64 20.88 -4.27
C SER A 151 -0.01 22.20 -3.83
N PRO A 152 1.26 22.18 -3.43
CA PRO A 152 2.11 23.34 -3.68
C PRO A 152 3.54 22.96 -4.14
N GLY A 153 3.70 22.00 -5.06
CA GLY A 153 4.94 21.92 -5.86
C GLY A 153 5.63 20.56 -6.05
N TYR A 154 5.10 19.45 -5.54
CA TYR A 154 5.65 18.11 -5.84
C TYR A 154 4.95 17.47 -7.03
N GLY A 155 5.76 16.89 -7.93
CA GLY A 155 5.48 16.68 -9.34
C GLY A 155 4.46 15.60 -9.66
N ILE A 156 4.09 15.62 -10.94
CA ILE A 156 3.02 14.88 -11.58
C ILE A 156 3.07 13.39 -11.26
N ILE A 157 1.95 12.85 -10.81
CA ILE A 157 1.68 11.42 -10.76
C ILE A 157 1.40 10.95 -12.17
N TYR A 158 2.32 10.21 -12.75
CA TYR A 158 2.05 9.48 -14.00
C TYR A 158 1.64 8.05 -13.67
N ARG A 159 0.45 7.67 -14.14
CA ARG A 159 -0.07 6.31 -14.03
C ARG A 159 -0.05 5.67 -15.41
N GLU A 160 0.73 4.60 -15.56
CA GLU A 160 0.72 3.78 -16.78
C GLU A 160 0.07 2.43 -16.47
N LYS A 161 -0.96 2.07 -17.25
CA LYS A 161 -1.57 0.74 -17.23
C LYS A 161 -0.99 -0.07 -18.39
N MET A 162 -0.21 -1.12 -18.08
CA MET A 162 0.23 -2.12 -19.05
C MET A 162 -0.42 -3.48 -18.76
N ASN A 163 -0.39 -4.39 -19.73
CA ASN A 163 -1.19 -5.63 -19.68
C ASN A 163 -0.89 -6.56 -18.47
N SER A 164 0.25 -6.39 -17.79
CA SER A 164 0.69 -7.23 -16.67
C SER A 164 1.21 -6.49 -15.44
N TYR A 165 1.30 -5.15 -15.47
CA TYR A 165 1.82 -4.35 -14.35
C TYR A 165 1.26 -2.91 -14.37
N GLU A 166 1.21 -2.30 -13.19
CA GLU A 166 0.89 -0.88 -13.00
C GLU A 166 2.12 -0.12 -12.48
N ARG A 167 2.35 1.09 -12.98
CA ARG A 167 3.47 1.97 -12.58
C ARG A 167 2.99 3.34 -12.13
N TRP A 168 3.58 3.83 -11.05
CA TRP A 168 3.42 5.18 -10.51
C TRP A 168 4.78 5.84 -10.39
N VAL A 169 4.90 7.07 -10.87
CA VAL A 169 6.12 7.89 -10.74
C VAL A 169 5.79 9.15 -9.97
N LEU A 170 6.55 9.42 -8.90
CA LEU A 170 6.47 10.64 -8.10
C LEU A 170 7.76 11.44 -8.30
N ASN A 171 7.63 12.64 -8.86
CA ASN A 171 8.77 13.51 -9.18
C ASN A 171 9.00 14.55 -8.08
N ASN A 172 10.23 14.62 -7.56
CA ASN A 172 10.66 15.68 -6.66
C ASN A 172 11.13 16.89 -7.46
N GLN A 173 10.20 17.69 -7.99
CA GLN A 173 10.58 19.00 -8.51
C GLN A 173 10.79 19.96 -7.33
N LYS A 174 12.03 20.37 -7.10
CA LYS A 174 12.28 21.58 -6.33
C LYS A 174 11.75 22.75 -7.16
N GLY A 175 10.73 23.43 -6.65
CA GLY A 175 10.37 24.75 -7.18
C GLY A 175 11.60 25.64 -7.12
N SER A 176 12.19 25.94 -8.27
CA SER A 176 13.18 26.99 -8.41
C SER A 176 12.47 28.33 -8.24
N SER A 177 12.56 28.91 -7.05
CA SER A 177 12.37 30.34 -6.83
C SER A 177 13.68 31.07 -7.11
#